data_AF-A0A947GNE2-F1
#
_entry.id   AF-A0A947GNE2-F1
#
_cell.length_a   1.000
_cell.length_b   1.000
_cell.length_c   1.000
_cell.angle_alpha   90.00
_cell.angle_beta   90.00
_cell.angle_gamma   90.00
#
_symmetry.space_group_name_H-M   'P 1'
#
loop_
_entity.id
_entity.type
_entity.pdbx_description
1 polymer ?
#
loop_
_entity_poly.entity_id
_entity_poly.type
_entity_poly.pdbx_seq_one_letter_code
_entity_poly.pdbx_strand_id
1 'polypeptide(L)'
;MKTNFSFEVQYLAQSDSAQAERDAVMGDLGPRLQKLLAAGDSAASVQVSDSHKGSNHKIVELTTTLQDAQIEAILKAFSAQYGVRVDALE
;
A
#
# COMPACT_ATOMS: atom_id res chain seq x y z
N MET A 1 -3.89 20.56 7.01
CA MET A 1 -2.45 20.19 6.97
C MET A 1 -2.34 18.85 6.28
N LYS A 2 -1.37 18.65 5.39
CA LYS A 2 -1.13 17.36 4.75
C LYS A 2 0.01 16.66 5.49
N THR A 3 -0.11 15.35 5.68
CA THR A 3 0.89 14.48 6.31
C THR A 3 1.45 13.55 5.26
N ASN A 4 2.74 13.27 5.36
CA ASN A 4 3.44 12.31 4.51
C ASN A 4 3.74 11.05 5.31
N PHE A 5 3.44 9.89 4.74
CA PHE A 5 3.72 8.58 5.31
C PHE A 5 4.50 7.75 4.30
N SER A 6 5.47 6.99 4.79
CA SER A 6 6.21 6.03 3.99
C SER A 6 6.10 4.65 4.62
N PHE A 7 5.73 3.65 3.83
CA PHE A 7 5.58 2.28 4.29
C PHE A 7 5.96 1.28 3.20
N GLU A 8 6.37 0.10 3.60
CA GLU A 8 6.64 -1.03 2.71
C GLU A 8 5.39 -1.91 2.61
N VAL A 9 5.03 -2.30 1.39
CA VAL A 9 4.04 -3.33 1.10
C VAL A 9 4.75 -4.56 0.58
N GLN A 10 4.49 -5.72 1.17
CA GLN A 10 5.14 -6.97 0.78
C GLN A 10 4.19 -8.18 0.72
N TYR A 11 4.45 -9.06 -0.23
CA TYR A 11 3.98 -10.44 -0.16
C TYR A 11 5.04 -11.30 0.53
N LEU A 12 4.66 -12.04 1.56
CA LEU A 12 5.56 -13.01 2.18
C LEU A 12 5.83 -14.16 1.20
N ALA A 13 7.04 -14.73 1.25
CA ALA A 13 7.48 -15.81 0.35
C ALA A 13 6.59 -17.06 0.38
N GLN A 14 5.81 -17.25 1.46
CA GLN A 14 4.85 -18.34 1.66
C GLN A 14 3.39 -17.93 1.38
N SER A 15 3.15 -16.83 0.67
CA SER A 15 1.80 -16.44 0.28
C SER A 15 1.17 -17.53 -0.61
N ASP A 16 -0.06 -17.94 -0.26
CA ASP A 16 -0.85 -18.91 -1.01
C ASP A 16 -1.27 -18.40 -2.39
N SER A 17 -1.15 -17.09 -2.65
CA SER A 17 -1.46 -16.47 -3.94
C SER A 17 -0.43 -16.85 -5.01
N ALA A 18 -0.90 -17.14 -6.21
CA ALA A 18 -0.02 -17.45 -7.34
C ALA A 18 0.85 -16.24 -7.72
N GLN A 19 2.07 -16.47 -8.23
CA GLN A 19 3.01 -15.38 -8.59
C GLN A 19 2.38 -14.33 -9.50
N ALA A 20 1.61 -14.75 -10.52
CA ALA A 20 0.95 -13.84 -11.45
C ALA A 20 -0.10 -12.93 -10.77
N GLU A 21 -0.79 -13.44 -9.76
CA GLU A 21 -1.75 -12.65 -8.97
C GLU A 21 -1.01 -11.62 -8.10
N ARG A 22 0.09 -12.05 -7.46
CA ARG A 22 0.94 -11.15 -6.67
C ARG A 22 1.51 -10.03 -7.53
N ASP A 23 2.03 -10.36 -8.71
CA ASP A 23 2.58 -9.40 -9.65
C ASP A 23 1.51 -8.41 -10.15
N ALA A 24 0.28 -8.88 -10.41
CA ALA A 24 -0.83 -8.01 -10.78
C ALA A 24 -1.20 -7.02 -9.65
N VAL A 25 -1.27 -7.50 -8.41
CA VAL A 25 -1.54 -6.64 -7.25
C VAL A 25 -0.41 -5.63 -7.04
N MET A 26 0.85 -6.04 -7.14
CA MET A 26 2.01 -5.16 -6.96
C MET A 26 2.18 -4.16 -8.10
N GLY A 27 1.82 -4.54 -9.34
CA GLY A 27 1.80 -3.64 -10.49
C GLY A 27 0.72 -2.56 -10.39
N ASP A 28 -0.43 -2.89 -9.79
CA ASP A 28 -1.57 -1.99 -9.62
C ASP A 28 -1.63 -1.30 -8.25
N LEU A 29 -0.60 -1.44 -7.41
CA LEU A 29 -0.62 -1.04 -6.01
C LEU A 29 -1.00 0.44 -5.82
N GLY A 30 -0.40 1.32 -6.61
CA GLY A 30 -0.64 2.77 -6.56
C GLY A 30 -2.10 3.11 -6.85
N PRO A 31 -2.64 2.78 -8.03
CA PRO A 31 -4.04 3.02 -8.36
C PRO A 31 -5.05 2.44 -7.35
N ARG A 32 -4.78 1.25 -6.79
CA ARG A 32 -5.66 0.62 -5.80
C ARG A 32 -5.70 1.39 -4.48
N LEU A 33 -4.54 1.73 -3.93
CA LEU A 33 -4.45 2.52 -2.70
C LEU A 33 -5.04 3.91 -2.90
N GLN A 34 -4.71 4.57 -4.02
CA GLN A 34 -5.24 5.89 -4.38
C GLN A 34 -6.76 5.90 -4.39
N LYS A 35 -7.40 4.88 -4.98
CA LYS A 35 -8.86 4.76 -5.04
C LYS A 35 -9.48 4.59 -3.65
N LEU A 36 -8.85 3.81 -2.77
CA LEU A 36 -9.34 3.59 -1.40
C LEU A 36 -9.25 4.87 -0.57
N LEU A 37 -8.12 5.58 -0.67
CA LEU A 37 -7.88 6.82 0.07
C LEU A 37 -8.77 7.96 -0.42
N ALA A 38 -9.06 8.02 -1.73
CA ALA A 38 -9.90 9.05 -2.33
C ALA A 38 -11.33 9.13 -1.76
N ALA A 39 -11.83 8.05 -1.15
CA ALA A 39 -13.14 8.05 -0.47
C ALA A 39 -13.15 8.93 0.79
N GLY A 40 -12.01 9.07 1.47
CA GLY A 40 -11.87 9.92 2.65
C GLY A 40 -11.09 11.21 2.39
N ASP A 41 -10.22 11.22 1.38
CA ASP A 41 -9.43 12.37 0.95
C ASP A 41 -9.20 12.32 -0.57
N SER A 42 -10.07 13.02 -1.32
CA SER A 42 -9.98 13.12 -2.78
C SER A 42 -8.66 13.73 -3.30
N ALA A 43 -7.90 14.43 -2.43
CA ALA A 43 -6.62 15.04 -2.75
C ALA A 43 -5.42 14.24 -2.22
N ALA A 44 -5.65 13.02 -1.72
CA ALA A 44 -4.60 12.07 -1.38
C ALA A 44 -3.73 11.79 -2.62
N SER A 45 -2.46 11.49 -2.41
CA SER A 45 -1.53 11.14 -3.47
C SER A 45 -0.72 9.94 -3.04
N VAL A 46 -0.66 8.92 -3.90
CA VAL A 46 0.12 7.70 -3.70
C VAL A 46 1.21 7.62 -4.76
N GLN A 47 2.46 7.48 -4.32
CA GLN A 47 3.58 7.13 -5.18
C GLN A 47 4.11 5.75 -4.77
N VAL A 48 4.48 4.94 -5.75
CA VAL A 48 4.99 3.58 -5.53
C VAL A 48 6.34 3.45 -6.23
N SER A 49 7.31 2.92 -5.50
CA SER A 49 8.64 2.63 -6.01
C SER A 49 9.04 1.18 -5.72
N ASP A 50 9.96 0.67 -6.54
CA ASP A 50 10.55 -0.64 -6.32
C ASP A 50 11.45 -0.61 -5.08
N SER A 51 11.33 -1.65 -4.24
CA SER A 51 12.34 -1.87 -3.21
C SER A 51 13.53 -2.65 -3.78
N HIS A 52 14.68 -2.58 -3.10
CA HIS A 52 15.83 -3.42 -3.41
C HIS A 52 15.63 -4.92 -3.07
N LYS A 53 14.48 -5.29 -2.47
CA LYS A 53 14.17 -6.66 -2.05
C LYS A 53 13.42 -7.48 -3.12
N GLY A 54 13.12 -6.89 -4.28
CA GLY A 54 12.51 -7.54 -5.43
C GLY A 54 11.03 -7.19 -5.64
N SER A 55 10.40 -7.80 -6.65
CA SER A 55 9.05 -7.43 -7.13
C SER A 55 7.92 -7.62 -6.12
N ASN A 56 8.12 -8.52 -5.14
CA ASN A 56 7.18 -8.75 -4.05
C ASN A 56 7.25 -7.69 -2.94
N HIS A 57 8.05 -6.64 -3.12
CA HIS A 57 8.26 -5.59 -2.13
C HIS A 57 8.25 -4.22 -2.81
N LYS A 58 7.31 -3.37 -2.39
CA LYS A 58 7.16 -2.01 -2.89
C LYS A 58 7.24 -1.02 -1.74
N ILE A 59 7.88 0.11 -1.98
CA ILE A 59 7.81 1.26 -1.08
C ILE A 59 6.68 2.15 -1.56
N VAL A 60 5.85 2.59 -0.64
CA VAL A 60 4.73 3.48 -0.90
C VAL A 60 4.92 4.77 -0.12
N GLU A 61 4.84 5.88 -0.83
CA GLU A 61 4.78 7.23 -0.25
C GLU A 61 3.36 7.76 -0.40
N LEU A 62 2.76 8.15 0.72
CA LEU A 62 1.40 8.65 0.82
C LEU A 62 1.41 10.08 1.35
N THR A 63 0.83 11.00 0.60
CA THR A 63 0.47 12.35 1.09
C THR A 63 -1.04 12.46 1.24
N THR A 64 -1.54 12.76 2.43
CA THR A 64 -2.99 12.85 2.70
C THR A 64 -3.34 13.81 3.83
N THR A 65 -4.61 14.20 3.96
CA THR A 65 -5.18 14.89 5.13
C THR A 65 -5.88 13.95 6.11
N LEU A 66 -5.93 12.64 5.82
CA LEU A 66 -6.50 11.64 6.70
C LEU A 66 -5.69 11.52 8.00
N GLN A 67 -6.38 11.19 9.09
CA GLN A 67 -5.76 10.91 10.38
C GLN A 67 -5.18 9.49 10.41
N ASP A 68 -4.17 9.26 11.24
CA ASP A 68 -3.46 7.98 11.36
C ASP A 68 -4.41 6.79 11.55
N ALA A 69 -5.43 6.93 12.42
CA ALA A 69 -6.41 5.87 12.65
C ALA A 69 -7.26 5.53 11.40
N GLN A 70 -7.53 6.52 10.53
CA GLN A 70 -8.24 6.28 9.27
C GLN A 70 -7.32 5.57 8.26
N ILE A 71 -6.05 5.98 8.20
CA ILE A 71 -5.05 5.37 7.34
C ILE A 71 -4.81 3.91 7.77
N GLU A 72 -4.63 3.67 9.07
CA GLU A 72 -4.46 2.33 9.63
C GLU A 72 -5.63 1.41 9.27
N ALA A 73 -6.87 1.88 9.42
CA ALA A 73 -8.06 1.11 9.05
C ALA A 73 -8.09 0.76 7.56
N ILE A 74 -7.74 1.70 6.67
CA ILE A 74 -7.66 1.49 5.22
C ILE A 74 -6.56 0.48 4.88
N LEU A 75 -5.36 0.64 5.43
CA LEU A 75 -4.23 -0.24 5.17
C LEU A 75 -4.47 -1.64 5.73
N LYS A 76 -5.11 -1.78 6.88
CA LYS A 76 -5.52 -3.08 7.44
C LYS A 76 -6.53 -3.81 6.56
N ALA A 77 -7.53 -3.08 6.05
CA ALA A 77 -8.50 -3.65 5.10
C ALA A 77 -7.83 -4.06 3.78
N PHE A 78 -6.91 -3.24 3.27
CA PHE A 78 -6.13 -3.53 2.07
C PHE A 78 -5.27 -4.80 2.26
N SER A 79 -4.54 -4.89 3.36
CA SER A 79 -3.75 -6.06 3.74
C SER A 79 -4.59 -7.34 3.79
N ALA A 80 -5.76 -7.29 4.43
CA ALA A 80 -6.66 -8.43 4.51
C ALA A 80 -7.25 -8.83 3.15
N GLN A 81 -7.58 -7.85 2.31
CA GLN A 81 -8.18 -8.11 0.99
C GLN A 81 -7.18 -8.76 0.02
N TYR A 82 -5.92 -8.33 0.04
CA TYR A 82 -4.91 -8.74 -0.94
C TYR A 82 -3.84 -9.67 -0.36
N GLY A 83 -3.92 -10.05 0.91
CA GLY A 83 -2.94 -10.95 1.52
C GLY A 83 -1.52 -10.37 1.59
N VAL A 84 -1.41 -9.03 1.61
CA VAL A 84 -0.13 -8.32 1.74
C VAL A 84 0.11 -7.91 3.18
N ARG A 85 1.38 -7.74 3.53
CA ARG A 85 1.80 -7.11 4.77
C ARG A 85 2.20 -5.67 4.50
N VAL A 86 1.83 -4.78 5.43
CA VAL A 86 2.18 -3.36 5.41
C VAL A 86 2.99 -3.05 6.66
N ASP A 87 4.21 -2.55 6.48
CA ASP A 87 5.12 -2.19 7.57
C ASP A 87 5.53 -0.72 7.40
N ALA A 88 5.45 0.07 8.46
CA ALA A 88 5.96 1.44 8.43
C ALA A 88 7.48 1.44 8.23
N LEU A 89 8.00 2.42 7.48
CA LEU A 89 9.44 2.65 7.39
C LEU A 89 9.85 3.60 8.52
N GLU A 90 10.74 3.15 9.41
CA GLU A 90 11.35 3.99 10.47
C GLU A 90 12.41 4.95 9.90
#